data_AF-A0A351MV20-F1
#
_entry.id   AF-A0A351MV20-F1
#
_cell.length_a   1.000
_cell.length_b   1.000
_cell.length_c   1.000
_cell.angle_alpha   90.00
_cell.angle_beta   90.00
_cell.angle_gamma   90.00
#
_symmetry.space_group_name_H-M   'P 1'
#
loop_
_entity.id
_entity.type
_entity.pdbx_description
1 polymer ?
#
loop_
_entity_poly.entity_id
_entity_poly.type
_entity_poly.pdbx_seq_one_letter_code
_entity_poly.pdbx_strand_id
1 'polypeptide(L)'
;HTHNDRGTGVAATELGLMAGADRVEGTLFGNGERTGNVDIITVALNLYAHGINTHLDFSNLPKIREVYERVTRMTVHERHPYGGDLVFTAFSGSHQDA
;
A
#
# COMPACT_ATOMS: atom_id res chain seq x y z
N HIS A 1 0.99 14.92 0.85
CA HIS A 1 2.29 14.55 0.28
C HIS A 1 3.23 14.19 1.42
N THR A 2 3.31 12.91 1.77
CA THR A 2 4.10 12.44 2.90
C THR A 2 5.18 11.48 2.37
N HIS A 3 6.41 11.69 2.81
CA HIS A 3 7.50 10.74 2.60
C HIS A 3 7.54 9.72 3.74
N ASN A 4 8.42 8.72 3.62
CA ASN A 4 8.47 7.60 4.55
C ASN A 4 9.79 7.51 5.34
N ASP A 5 10.54 8.60 5.55
CA ASP A 5 11.86 8.62 6.22
C ASP A 5 11.88 7.95 7.60
N ARG A 6 10.72 7.92 8.28
CA ARG A 6 10.53 7.31 9.60
C ARG A 6 9.66 6.05 9.59
N GLY A 7 9.33 5.51 8.41
CA GLY A 7 8.49 4.32 8.27
C GLY A 7 7.01 4.53 8.62
N THR A 8 6.54 5.78 8.69
CA THR A 8 5.17 6.14 9.12
C THR A 8 4.41 6.97 8.11
N GLY A 9 4.78 6.94 6.81
CA GLY A 9 4.15 7.76 5.77
C GLY A 9 2.65 7.48 5.61
N VAL A 10 2.25 6.21 5.67
CA VAL A 10 0.83 5.78 5.62
C VAL A 10 0.07 6.33 6.83
N ALA A 11 0.58 6.10 8.05
CA ALA A 11 -0.06 6.58 9.27
C ALA A 11 -0.20 8.12 9.29
N ALA A 12 0.85 8.85 8.91
CA ALA A 12 0.80 10.31 8.80
C ALA A 12 -0.26 10.78 7.79
N THR A 13 -0.44 10.05 6.70
CA THR A 13 -1.43 10.36 5.66
C THR A 13 -2.86 10.15 6.16
N GLU A 14 -3.14 9.02 6.81
CA GLU A 14 -4.46 8.71 7.34
C GLU A 14 -4.86 9.67 8.46
N LEU A 15 -3.93 9.99 9.38
CA LEU A 15 -4.14 11.01 10.39
C LEU A 15 -4.39 12.40 9.77
N GLY A 16 -3.66 12.74 8.69
CA GLY A 16 -3.86 13.98 7.94
C GLY A 16 -5.22 14.07 7.27
N LEU A 17 -5.72 12.97 6.70
CA LEU A 17 -7.08 12.87 6.15
C LEU A 17 -8.13 13.07 7.24
N MET A 18 -7.99 12.43 8.40
CA MET A 18 -8.89 12.64 9.54
C MET A 18 -8.84 14.08 10.08
N ALA A 19 -7.70 14.75 9.95
CA ALA A 19 -7.56 16.17 10.30
C ALA A 19 -8.18 17.13 9.27
N GLY A 20 -8.73 16.62 8.16
CA GLY A 20 -9.46 17.41 7.16
C GLY A 20 -8.69 17.70 5.88
N ALA A 21 -7.61 16.98 5.57
CA ALA A 21 -6.95 17.11 4.27
C ALA A 21 -7.84 16.58 3.13
N ASP A 22 -7.94 17.33 2.03
CA ASP A 22 -8.76 16.96 0.87
C ASP A 22 -8.04 16.08 -0.16
N ARG A 23 -6.70 16.07 -0.13
CA ARG A 23 -5.89 15.43 -1.17
C ARG A 23 -4.62 14.77 -0.65
N VAL A 24 -4.36 13.57 -1.13
CA VAL A 24 -3.13 12.81 -0.91
C VAL A 24 -2.32 12.79 -2.20
N GLU A 25 -1.00 12.95 -2.06
CA GLU A 25 -0.03 12.67 -3.12
C GLU A 25 0.87 11.53 -2.63
N GLY A 26 1.10 10.57 -3.50
CA GLY A 26 1.90 9.38 -3.23
C GLY A 26 2.15 8.61 -4.52
N THR A 27 2.68 7.41 -4.40
CA THR A 27 3.04 6.53 -5.52
C THR A 27 2.51 5.12 -5.29
N LEU A 28 2.49 4.29 -6.34
CA LEU A 28 2.22 2.87 -6.18
C LEU A 28 3.41 2.19 -5.51
N PHE A 29 3.13 1.35 -4.52
CA PHE A 29 4.13 0.61 -3.74
C PHE A 29 5.18 1.50 -3.06
N GLY A 30 4.85 2.77 -2.81
CA GLY A 30 5.68 3.70 -2.05
C GLY A 30 6.98 4.13 -2.73
N ASN A 31 7.10 4.00 -4.05
CA ASN A 31 8.27 4.47 -4.79
C ASN A 31 8.57 5.97 -4.57
N GLY A 32 9.84 6.34 -4.54
CA GLY A 32 10.33 7.72 -4.41
C GLY A 32 11.78 7.75 -3.94
N GLU A 33 12.36 8.94 -3.78
CA GLU A 33 13.72 9.06 -3.27
C GLU A 33 13.86 8.51 -1.84
N ARG A 34 15.04 7.95 -1.52
CA ARG A 34 15.41 7.42 -0.20
C ARG A 34 14.44 6.33 0.27
N THR A 35 13.54 6.67 1.18
CA THR A 35 12.54 5.77 1.79
C THR A 35 11.21 5.79 1.04
N GLY A 36 11.07 6.65 0.04
CA GLY A 36 9.91 6.69 -0.82
C GLY A 36 8.79 7.62 -0.36
N ASN A 37 7.76 7.70 -1.20
CA ASN A 37 6.51 8.39 -0.89
C ASN A 37 5.56 7.45 -0.12
N VAL A 38 4.45 7.99 0.39
CA VAL A 38 3.33 7.16 0.82
C VAL A 38 2.82 6.27 -0.32
N ASP A 39 2.56 5.01 0.02
CA ASP A 39 1.95 4.06 -0.89
C ASP A 39 0.44 4.27 -1.01
N ILE A 40 -0.01 4.69 -2.20
CA ILE A 40 -1.42 4.92 -2.50
C ILE A 40 -2.23 3.62 -2.43
N ILE A 41 -1.63 2.47 -2.78
CA ILE A 41 -2.32 1.17 -2.74
C ILE A 41 -2.68 0.85 -1.28
N THR A 42 -1.70 0.94 -0.38
CA THR A 42 -1.91 0.69 1.05
C THR A 42 -2.97 1.63 1.64
N VAL A 43 -2.88 2.94 1.42
CA VAL A 43 -3.87 3.90 1.95
C VAL A 43 -5.27 3.61 1.40
N ALA A 44 -5.40 3.37 0.10
CA ALA A 44 -6.70 3.16 -0.52
C ALA A 44 -7.37 1.85 -0.10
N LEU A 45 -6.60 0.77 0.05
CA LEU A 45 -7.11 -0.51 0.51
C LEU A 45 -7.39 -0.53 2.02
N ASN A 46 -6.66 0.25 2.82
CA ASN A 46 -7.01 0.50 4.23
C ASN A 46 -8.38 1.17 4.34
N LEU A 47 -8.63 2.23 3.56
CA LEU A 47 -9.94 2.89 3.51
C LEU A 47 -11.03 1.93 3.04
N TYR A 48 -10.76 1.14 1.99
CA TYR A 48 -11.70 0.13 1.50
C TYR A 48 -12.03 -0.94 2.56
N ALA A 49 -11.04 -1.42 3.32
CA ALA A 49 -11.23 -2.37 4.41
C ALA A 49 -12.13 -1.81 5.54
N HIS A 50 -12.19 -0.48 5.68
CA HIS A 50 -13.12 0.21 6.57
C HIS A 50 -14.46 0.61 5.91
N GLY A 51 -14.74 0.11 4.70
CA GLY A 51 -15.98 0.37 3.97
C GLY A 51 -16.04 1.73 3.28
N ILE A 52 -14.92 2.44 3.16
CA ILE A 52 -14.84 3.75 2.50
C ILE A 52 -14.41 3.53 1.05
N ASN A 53 -15.28 3.89 0.10
CA ASN A 53 -14.98 3.81 -1.32
C ASN A 53 -14.03 4.92 -1.75
N THR A 54 -12.86 4.56 -2.29
CA THR A 54 -11.85 5.49 -2.78
C THR A 54 -11.93 5.76 -4.28
N HIS A 55 -12.83 5.07 -4.99
CA HIS A 55 -12.98 5.08 -6.44
C HIS A 55 -11.75 4.62 -7.23
N LEU A 56 -10.76 4.04 -6.56
CA LEU A 56 -9.58 3.42 -7.18
C LEU A 56 -9.81 1.92 -7.33
N ASP A 57 -9.49 1.39 -8.52
CA ASP A 57 -9.63 -0.03 -8.82
C ASP A 57 -8.30 -0.77 -8.58
N PHE A 58 -8.27 -1.58 -7.53
CA PHE A 58 -7.17 -2.47 -7.18
C PHE A 58 -7.58 -3.96 -7.25
N SER A 59 -8.64 -4.29 -7.99
CA SER A 59 -9.15 -5.66 -8.13
C SER A 59 -8.12 -6.63 -8.70
N ASN A 60 -7.15 -6.14 -9.49
CA ASN A 60 -6.06 -6.92 -10.05
C ASN A 60 -4.67 -6.38 -9.63
N LEU A 61 -4.40 -6.43 -8.32
CA LEU A 61 -3.09 -6.13 -7.73
C LEU A 61 -1.91 -6.85 -8.40
N PRO A 62 -1.98 -8.15 -8.76
CA PRO A 62 -0.87 -8.81 -9.46
C PRO A 62 -0.52 -8.13 -10.79
N LYS A 63 -1.52 -7.72 -11.58
CA LYS A 63 -1.26 -7.00 -12.84
C LYS A 63 -0.64 -5.62 -12.61
N ILE A 64 -1.11 -4.91 -11.59
CA ILE A 64 -0.57 -3.59 -11.21
C ILE A 64 0.88 -3.72 -10.78
N ARG A 65 1.21 -4.73 -9.96
CA ARG A 65 2.57 -5.05 -9.55
C ARG A 65 3.46 -5.39 -10.75
N GLU A 66 3.01 -6.26 -11.66
CA GLU A 66 3.75 -6.62 -12.88
C GLU A 66 4.12 -5.36 -13.69
N VAL A 67 3.16 -4.46 -13.90
CA VAL A 67 3.40 -3.20 -14.61
C VAL A 67 4.38 -2.32 -13.84
N TYR A 68 4.17 -2.14 -12.52
CA TYR A 68 5.05 -1.35 -11.65
C TYR A 68 6.50 -1.82 -11.70
N GLU A 69 6.76 -3.11 -11.49
CA GLU A 69 8.11 -3.68 -11.46
C GLU A 69 8.78 -3.56 -12.83
N ARG A 70 8.02 -3.77 -13.91
CA ARG A 70 8.52 -3.63 -15.29
C ARG A 70 8.95 -2.20 -15.61
N VAL A 71 8.15 -1.19 -15.21
CA VAL A 71 8.42 0.22 -15.59
C VAL A 71 9.42 0.89 -14.65
N THR A 72 9.38 0.58 -13.36
CA THR A 72 10.28 1.20 -12.37
C THR A 72 11.60 0.46 -12.23
N ARG A 73 11.67 -0.81 -12.66
CA ARG A 73 12.81 -1.73 -12.43
C ARG A 73 13.09 -1.98 -10.94
N MET A 74 12.12 -1.67 -10.07
CA MET A 74 12.15 -2.02 -8.67
C MET A 74 11.31 -3.28 -8.42
N THR A 75 11.52 -3.92 -7.27
CA THR A 75 10.70 -5.05 -6.82
C THR A 75 9.79 -4.60 -5.69
N VAL A 76 8.59 -5.20 -5.60
CA VAL A 76 7.72 -5.05 -4.43
C VAL A 76 8.18 -6.05 -3.37
N HIS A 77 8.36 -5.58 -2.14
CA HIS A 77 8.82 -6.43 -1.05
C HIS A 77 7.79 -7.52 -0.73
N GLU A 78 8.24 -8.73 -0.39
CA GLU A 78 7.38 -9.90 -0.15
C GLU A 78 6.30 -9.69 0.93
N ARG A 79 6.57 -8.75 1.86
CA ARG A 79 5.65 -8.39 2.96
C ARG A 79 5.02 -7.00 2.79
N HIS A 80 5.13 -6.40 1.61
CA HIS A 80 4.49 -5.12 1.33
C HIS A 80 2.97 -5.28 1.44
N PRO A 81 2.25 -4.44 2.21
CA PRO A 81 0.82 -4.61 2.42
C PRO A 81 0.04 -4.84 1.12
N TYR A 82 -0.88 -5.80 1.14
CA TYR A 82 -1.78 -6.21 0.04
C TYR A 82 -1.12 -6.80 -1.22
N GLY A 83 0.04 -6.31 -1.65
CA GLY A 83 0.68 -6.71 -2.92
C GLY A 83 1.92 -7.60 -2.81
N GLY A 84 2.42 -7.84 -1.59
CA GLY A 84 3.56 -8.72 -1.33
C GLY A 84 3.19 -10.21 -1.41
N ASP A 85 4.12 -11.05 -1.87
CA ASP A 85 3.88 -12.48 -2.11
C ASP A 85 3.44 -13.29 -0.87
N LEU A 86 3.74 -12.79 0.33
CA LEU A 86 3.50 -13.52 1.58
C LEU A 86 2.28 -13.02 2.35
N VAL A 87 1.58 -11.99 1.87
CA VAL A 87 0.53 -11.32 2.68
C VAL A 87 -0.78 -12.12 2.80
N PHE A 88 -1.00 -13.11 1.93
CA PHE A 88 -2.14 -14.03 1.98
C PHE A 88 -1.73 -15.48 2.30
N THR A 89 -0.51 -15.66 2.81
CA THR A 89 0.05 -16.98 3.08
C THR A 89 0.07 -17.25 4.59
N ALA A 90 -0.52 -18.37 5.01
CA ALA A 90 -0.46 -18.86 6.39
C ALA A 90 0.51 -20.04 6.50
N PHE A 91 1.60 -19.89 7.25
CA PHE A 91 2.59 -20.96 7.50
C PHE A 91 2.32 -21.76 8.78
N SER A 92 1.57 -21.18 9.73
CA SER A 92 1.21 -21.84 10.97
C SER A 92 0.01 -22.76 10.75
N GLY A 93 0.11 -24.04 11.15
CA GLY A 93 -0.99 -25.00 11.02
C GLY A 93 -2.26 -24.55 11.75
N SER A 94 -2.12 -23.93 12.93
CA SER A 94 -3.29 -23.39 13.66
C SER A 94 -3.99 -22.25 12.94
N HIS A 95 -3.28 -21.49 12.09
CA HIS A 95 -3.91 -20.43 11.28
C HIS A 95 -4.55 -21.00 9.99
N GLN A 96 -4.15 -22.20 9.57
CA GLN A 96 -4.77 -22.88 8.43
C GLN A 96 -6.05 -23.63 8.84
N ASP A 97 -6.14 -24.03 10.10
CA ASP A 97 -7.27 -24.76 10.68
C ASP A 97 -8.44 -23.84 11.11
N ALA A 98 -8.15 -22.58 11.44
CA ALA A 98 -9.12 -21.59 11.93
C ALA A 98 -9.97 -20.98 10.80
#